data_AF-W0N2C3-F1
#
_entry.id   AF-W0N2C3-F1
#
_cell.length_a   1.000
_cell.length_b   1.000
_cell.length_c   1.000
_cell.angle_alpha   90.00
_cell.angle_beta   90.00
_cell.angle_gamma   90.00
#
_symmetry.space_group_name_H-M   'P 1'
#
loop_
_entity.id
_entity.type
_entity.pdbx_description
1 polymer ?
#
loop_
_entity_poly.entity_id
_entity_poly.type
_entity_poly.pdbx_seq_one_letter_code
_entity_poly.pdbx_strand_id
1 'polypeptide(L)' 'MLIAQISDTHVRPRGQLYQGVVDSNAMLAAAVDTINALAPPPDLILFSGDLME' A
#
# COMPACT_ATOMS: atom_id res chain seq x y z
N MET A 1 -1.00 20.87 -5.98
CA MET A 1 -1.39 19.92 -4.95
C MET A 1 -1.67 18.58 -5.61
N LEU A 2 -0.84 17.58 -5.37
CA LEU A 2 -0.93 16.21 -5.86
C LEU A 2 -1.18 15.28 -4.68
N ILE A 3 -2.18 14.41 -4.80
CA ILE A 3 -2.54 13.44 -3.76
C ILE A 3 -2.42 12.04 -4.37
N ALA A 4 -1.62 11.18 -3.75
CA ALA A 4 -1.63 9.75 -4.03
C ALA A 4 -2.64 9.09 -3.09
N GLN A 5 -3.71 8.49 -3.62
CA GLN A 5 -4.69 7.77 -2.82
C GLN A 5 -4.58 6.28 -3.10
N ILE A 6 -4.42 5.48 -2.04
CA ILE A 6 -4.48 4.02 -2.07
C ILE A 6 -5.46 3.53 -0.99
N SER A 7 -5.95 2.30 -1.12
CA SER A 7 -6.99 1.77 -0.25
C SER A 7 -6.84 0.26 -0.14
N ASP A 8 -7.48 -0.32 0.88
CA ASP A 8 -7.67 -1.76 1.02
C ASP A 8 -6.35 -2.53 0.96
N THR A 9 -5.41 -2.14 1.81
CA THR A 9 -4.06 -2.69 1.81
C THR A 9 -3.97 -4.06 2.47
N HIS A 10 -4.95 -4.41 3.32
CA HIS A 10 -5.08 -5.70 4.02
C HIS A 10 -3.73 -6.23 4.53
N VAL A 11 -2.99 -5.38 5.25
CA VAL A 11 -1.68 -5.74 5.82
C VAL A 11 -1.86 -6.92 6.78
N ARG A 12 -0.96 -7.90 6.68
CA ARG A 12 -0.96 -9.12 7.49
C ARG A 12 0.26 -9.19 8.41
N PRO A 13 0.23 -9.99 9.49
CA PRO A 13 1.44 -10.29 10.26
C PRO A 13 2.57 -10.80 9.36
N ARG A 14 3.82 -10.55 9.75
CA ARG A 14 5.00 -10.98 8.98
C ARG A 14 4.95 -12.48 8.69
N GLY A 15 5.14 -12.84 7.42
CA GLY A 15 5.14 -14.22 6.95
C GLY A 15 3.75 -14.82 6.71
N GLN A 16 2.67 -14.04 6.86
CA GLN A 16 1.31 -14.49 6.53
C GLN A 16 0.86 -13.94 5.18
N LEU A 17 0.18 -14.79 4.40
CA LEU A 17 -0.51 -14.41 3.18
C LEU A 17 -1.95 -13.97 3.50
N TYR A 18 -2.43 -12.98 2.77
CA TYR A 18 -3.83 -12.61 2.72
C TYR A 18 -4.67 -13.78 2.21
N GLN A 19 -5.63 -14.23 3.03
CA GLN A 19 -6.48 -15.40 2.78
C GLN A 19 -5.70 -16.67 2.37
N GLY A 20 -4.42 -16.79 2.76
CA GLY A 20 -3.57 -17.92 2.39
C GLY A 20 -3.10 -17.94 0.92
N VAL A 21 -3.35 -16.88 0.15
CA VAL A 21 -3.11 -16.86 -1.32
C VAL A 21 -2.18 -15.73 -1.74
N VAL A 22 -2.37 -14.52 -1.22
CA VAL A 22 -1.70 -13.32 -1.74
C VAL A 22 -0.74 -12.73 -0.71
N ASP A 23 0.49 -12.41 -1.11
CA ASP A 23 1.41 -11.66 -0.25
C ASP A 23 1.09 -10.15 -0.31
N SER A 24 0.02 -9.74 0.40
CA SER A 24 -0.43 -8.34 0.42
C SER A 24 0.64 -7.38 0.94
N ASN A 25 1.50 -7.84 1.86
CA ASN A 25 2.60 -7.05 2.41
C ASN A 25 3.66 -6.74 1.34
N ALA A 26 4.07 -7.74 0.55
CA ALA A 26 5.02 -7.53 -0.55
C ALA A 26 4.42 -6.61 -1.65
N MET A 27 3.13 -6.78 -1.96
CA MET A 27 2.43 -5.92 -2.91
C MET A 27 2.35 -4.46 -2.43
N LEU A 28 2.02 -4.24 -1.14
CA LEU A 28 2.01 -2.90 -0.57
C LEU A 28 3.39 -2.25 -0.60
N ALA A 29 4.45 -3.00 -0.28
CA ALA A 29 5.82 -2.50 -0.36
C ALA A 29 6.17 -2.02 -1.78
N ALA A 30 5.85 -2.82 -2.81
CA ALA A 30 6.05 -2.45 -4.20
C ALA A 30 5.23 -1.20 -4.62
N ALA A 31 4.00 -1.07 -4.13
CA ALA A 31 3.18 0.12 -4.36
C ALA A 31 3.81 1.37 -3.72
N VAL A 32 4.30 1.26 -2.49
CA VAL A 32 5.00 2.35 -1.79
C VAL A 32 6.27 2.75 -2.53
N ASP A 33 7.08 1.80 -2.99
CA ASP A 33 8.28 2.08 -3.79
C ASP A 33 7.93 2.82 -5.09
N THR A 34 6.84 2.43 -5.74
CA THR A 34 6.34 3.09 -6.95
C THR A 34 5.92 4.54 -6.68
N ILE A 35 5.19 4.78 -5.58
CA ILE A 35 4.76 6.14 -5.19
C ILE A 35 5.98 7.01 -4.84
N ASN A 36 6.96 6.45 -4.12
CA ASN A 36 8.18 7.17 -3.73
C ASN A 36 9.05 7.56 -4.93
N ALA A 37 8.93 6.86 -6.07
CA ALA A 37 9.66 7.16 -7.29
C ALA A 37 9.00 8.25 -8.17
N LEU A 38 7.80 8.73 -7.81
CA LEU A 38 7.11 9.76 -8.60
C LEU A 38 7.86 11.10 -8.59
N ALA A 39 7.97 11.70 -9.77
CA ALA A 39 8.55 13.03 -9.98
C ALA A 39 7.59 13.90 -10.80
N PRO A 40 6.99 14.96 -10.24
CA PRO A 40 7.13 15.43 -8.84
C PRO A 40 6.52 14.46 -7.81
N PRO A 41 6.95 14.50 -6.54
CA PRO A 41 6.34 13.70 -5.48
C PRO A 41 4.93 14.23 -5.13
N PRO A 42 4.03 13.36 -4.62
CA PRO A 42 2.76 13.81 -4.08
C PRO A 42 2.94 14.65 -2.80
N ASP A 43 2.05 15.62 -2.58
CA ASP A 43 2.00 16.44 -1.37
C ASP A 43 1.37 15.69 -0.18
N LEU A 44 0.54 14.69 -0.48
CA LEU A 44 -0.19 13.87 0.50
C LEU A 44 -0.36 12.45 -0.03
N ILE A 45 -0.24 11.47 0.86
CA ILE A 45 -0.68 10.10 0.62
C ILE A 45 -1.89 9.81 1.49
N LEU A 46 -3.01 9.44 0.89
CA LEU A 46 -4.25 9.10 1.60
C LEU A 46 -4.49 7.59 1.52
N PHE A 47 -4.69 6.97 2.68
CA PHE A 47 -5.19 5.61 2.77
C PHE A 47 -6.67 5.64 3.15
N SER A 48 -7.54 5.00 2.37
CA SER A 48 -9.00 5.17 2.50
C SER A 48 -9.81 3.97 3.00
N GLY A 49 -9.18 2.87 3.42
CA GLY A 49 -9.91 1.70 3.92
C GLY A 49 -9.03 0.49 4.16
N ASP A 50 -9.53 -0.45 4.96
CA ASP A 50 -9.01 -1.80 5.22
C ASP A 50 -7.48 -1.88 5.26
N LEU A 51 -6.91 -1.09 6.17
CA LEU A 51 -5.46 -1.00 6.36
C LEU A 51 -4.86 -2.36 6.75
N MET A 52 -5.56 -3.08 7.63
CA MET A 52 -5.12 -4.34 8.22
C MET A 52 -6.30 -5.31 8.32
N GLU A 53 -5.99 -6.61 8.33
CA GLU A 53 -6.95 -7.70 8.61
C GLU A 53 -6.28 -8.79 9.46
#